data_AF-A0A0N8Q475-F1
#
_entry.id   AF-A0A0N8Q475-F1
#
_cell.length_a   1.000
_cell.length_b   1.000
_cell.length_c   1.000
_cell.angle_alpha   90.00
_cell.angle_beta   90.00
_cell.angle_gamma   90.00
#
_symmetry.space_group_name_H-M   'P 1'
#
loop_
_entity.id
_entity.type
_entity.pdbx_description
1 polymer ?
#
loop_
_entity_poly.entity_id
_entity_poly.type
_entity_poly.pdbx_seq_one_letter_code
_entity_poly.pdbx_strand_id
1 'polypeptide(L)'
;MLESRNINAKDNKILGEQASEVRNLVLQAYVDVISHQYMQSIYYDQNNLGEIDNQIAGITNYTQSLVGLYQDLLMDSNSDLATFKFLGKAYLASFSRQADLGGFGFYRERMSLGKFSKQDVVDRLIQSTEFTSRYGADLSNEAFVTLVYQNVLGREPDSTGLTAWTNKLNNGTLTRGELMLHFIESPEYEGKQGDEQVVRSLSLVLRKKSLTLAEAATYTDWYKNNANGLTSVLRAYLGSEEYFLRMQNTVSLKQDSDDDERPDYIELLEGTQMSVMDNSPVTDDASFVKQVYRDLASEFWSVDDLAASVTALEQAASRGDWMVSSGVLTSDSFINVKQPIARLYLSAFLRTADYAGLNAWQNKYENGLSLEDIANQFTQSGEFTARYGTLNNSDFVNLMYQNIFDRNADSGGYTYWLNRLNNGTSRGVMLISLSESAEGKSRMARKVEVSLYYHYLLERKVTNQELTDGVNALWNNQLNVLLNDIVTSSEYGTRF
;
A
#
# COMPACT_ATOMS: atom_id res chain seq x y z
N MET A 1 28.21 -0.37 28.02
CA MET A 1 27.38 -1.34 27.26
C MET A 1 27.67 -1.33 25.76
N LEU A 2 28.18 -0.22 25.20
CA LEU A 2 28.64 -0.09 23.80
C LEU A 2 30.17 -0.04 23.65
N GLU A 3 30.91 -0.43 24.68
CA GLU A 3 32.37 -0.34 24.70
C GLU A 3 32.98 -1.72 24.92
N SER A 4 33.22 -2.45 23.83
CA SER A 4 34.21 -3.52 23.83
C SER A 4 34.83 -3.63 22.44
N ARG A 5 36.06 -3.15 22.33
CA ARG A 5 36.93 -3.20 21.13
C ARG A 5 38.02 -4.28 21.30
N ASN A 6 37.67 -5.49 21.74
CA ASN A 6 38.70 -6.52 21.92
C ASN A 6 38.24 -7.94 21.53
N ILE A 7 39.06 -8.58 20.68
CA ILE A 7 38.74 -9.82 19.95
C ILE A 7 38.92 -11.09 20.79
N ASN A 8 39.46 -10.99 22.02
CA ASN A 8 39.73 -12.13 22.90
C ASN A 8 39.47 -11.82 24.39
N ALA A 9 38.21 -11.82 24.84
CA ALA A 9 37.87 -12.11 26.24
C ALA A 9 36.37 -12.42 26.43
N LYS A 10 36.10 -13.16 27.49
CA LYS A 10 34.88 -13.84 27.97
C LYS A 10 33.55 -13.05 28.05
N ASP A 11 33.40 -11.86 27.46
CA ASP A 11 32.20 -11.02 27.64
C ASP A 11 31.03 -11.39 26.70
N ASN A 12 31.29 -12.12 25.62
CA ASN A 12 30.25 -12.60 24.69
C ASN A 12 29.35 -13.73 25.25
N LYS A 13 29.55 -14.14 26.52
CA LYS A 13 28.70 -15.16 27.16
C LYS A 13 27.42 -14.59 27.78
N ILE A 14 27.26 -13.26 27.81
CA ILE A 14 26.13 -12.60 28.50
C ILE A 14 25.04 -12.07 27.53
N LEU A 15 25.34 -11.81 26.24
CA LEU A 15 24.43 -11.01 25.39
C LEU A 15 23.60 -11.76 24.34
N GLY A 16 23.80 -13.06 24.12
CA GLY A 16 22.90 -13.89 23.29
C GLY A 16 22.68 -13.42 21.85
N GLU A 17 21.84 -14.13 21.10
CA GLU A 17 21.59 -13.94 19.66
C GLU A 17 20.94 -12.60 19.25
N GLN A 18 20.57 -11.74 20.22
CA GLN A 18 19.74 -10.55 19.99
C GLN A 18 20.48 -9.29 19.52
N ALA A 19 21.79 -9.13 19.77
CA ALA A 19 22.50 -7.87 19.44
C ALA A 19 22.70 -7.61 17.93
N SER A 20 22.38 -8.59 17.11
CA SER A 20 22.75 -8.65 15.70
C SER A 20 21.53 -8.67 14.78
N GLU A 21 20.44 -9.26 15.28
CA GLU A 21 19.06 -9.07 14.82
C GLU A 21 18.68 -7.60 14.99
N VAL A 22 19.09 -7.01 16.12
CA VAL A 22 19.01 -5.57 16.38
C VAL A 22 19.80 -4.77 15.34
N ARG A 23 20.95 -5.16 14.76
CA ARG A 23 21.69 -4.23 13.86
C ARG A 23 21.07 -4.05 12.45
N ASN A 24 20.50 -5.10 11.88
CA ASN A 24 19.91 -5.09 10.52
C ASN A 24 18.41 -4.81 10.54
N LEU A 25 17.70 -5.24 11.60
CA LEU A 25 16.41 -4.66 11.94
C LEU A 25 16.59 -3.23 12.44
N VAL A 26 17.73 -2.82 13.02
CA VAL A 26 18.05 -1.39 13.20
C VAL A 26 18.25 -0.80 11.82
N LEU A 27 19.26 -1.02 10.99
CA LEU A 27 19.36 -0.32 9.68
C LEU A 27 18.06 -0.23 8.83
N GLN A 28 17.32 -1.33 8.63
CA GLN A 28 16.03 -1.29 7.94
C GLN A 28 14.93 -0.63 8.79
N ALA A 29 14.76 -1.03 10.06
CA ALA A 29 13.81 -0.35 10.94
C ALA A 29 14.34 0.98 11.47
N TYR A 30 15.49 1.51 11.05
CA TYR A 30 16.16 2.76 11.44
C TYR A 30 16.06 3.69 10.25
N VAL A 31 16.08 3.21 9.01
CA VAL A 31 15.50 3.95 7.88
C VAL A 31 13.98 4.06 8.08
N ASP A 32 13.30 2.98 8.49
CA ASP A 32 11.86 3.03 8.81
C ASP A 32 11.58 3.82 10.13
N VAL A 33 12.46 3.75 11.16
CA VAL A 33 12.33 4.52 12.42
C VAL A 33 12.82 5.97 12.29
N ILE A 34 13.73 6.32 11.38
CA ILE A 34 14.11 7.72 11.10
C ILE A 34 13.00 8.39 10.30
N SER A 35 12.41 7.69 9.33
CA SER A 35 11.18 8.12 8.66
C SER A 35 10.03 8.31 9.67
N HIS A 36 10.01 7.53 10.76
CA HIS A 36 9.07 7.66 11.89
C HIS A 36 9.45 8.77 12.90
N GLN A 37 10.74 8.97 13.21
CA GLN A 37 11.26 9.89 14.23
C GLN A 37 11.35 11.33 13.72
N TYR A 38 11.62 11.56 12.43
CA TYR A 38 11.64 12.92 11.85
C TYR A 38 10.25 13.45 11.52
N MET A 39 9.26 12.58 11.38
CA MET A 39 7.84 12.92 11.45
C MET A 39 7.39 13.23 12.91
N GLN A 40 8.26 13.11 13.94
CA GLN A 40 7.93 13.36 15.36
C GLN A 40 8.95 14.17 16.20
N SER A 41 10.05 14.70 15.64
CA SER A 41 11.03 15.63 16.25
C SER A 41 12.07 15.08 17.29
N ILE A 42 13.34 15.45 17.06
CA ILE A 42 14.53 15.70 17.95
C ILE A 42 14.87 14.68 19.07
N TYR A 43 16.08 14.04 19.05
CA TYR A 43 17.09 13.99 20.16
C TYR A 43 18.30 13.02 19.89
N TYR A 44 19.50 13.62 19.72
CA TYR A 44 20.92 13.24 20.04
C TYR A 44 21.64 11.93 19.60
N ASP A 45 22.50 12.13 18.59
CA ASP A 45 23.99 12.13 18.53
C ASP A 45 24.91 10.89 18.77
N GLN A 46 25.55 10.53 17.65
CA GLN A 46 26.92 10.09 17.32
C GLN A 46 27.66 8.99 18.11
N ASN A 47 27.94 7.89 17.38
CA ASN A 47 29.32 7.44 17.11
C ASN A 47 29.38 6.47 15.90
N ASN A 48 30.00 6.95 14.79
CA ASN A 48 30.42 6.22 13.57
C ASN A 48 29.37 5.84 12.49
N LEU A 49 28.44 6.76 12.17
CA LEU A 49 27.50 6.68 11.03
C LEU A 49 27.60 7.86 10.04
N GLY A 50 28.72 8.60 10.01
CA GLY A 50 28.79 9.93 9.36
C GLY A 50 28.28 10.03 7.92
N GLU A 51 28.41 9.00 7.09
CA GLU A 51 27.86 8.99 5.73
C GLU A 51 26.34 8.82 5.71
N ILE A 52 25.80 7.90 6.51
CA ILE A 52 24.37 7.71 6.70
C ILE A 52 23.75 8.95 7.34
N ASP A 53 24.40 9.54 8.35
CA ASP A 53 23.94 10.77 9.00
C ASP A 53 23.93 11.96 8.00
N ASN A 54 24.88 12.02 7.07
CA ASN A 54 24.89 13.01 6.00
C ASN A 54 23.77 12.77 4.98
N GLN A 55 23.50 11.52 4.59
CA GLN A 55 22.40 11.18 3.68
C GLN A 55 21.03 11.46 4.34
N ILE A 56 20.87 11.16 5.63
CA ILE A 56 19.69 11.50 6.45
C ILE A 56 19.54 13.02 6.58
N ALA A 57 20.63 13.74 6.82
CA ALA A 57 20.62 15.20 6.86
C ALA A 57 20.19 15.79 5.51
N GLY A 58 20.54 15.12 4.40
CA GLY A 58 20.03 15.46 3.07
C GLY A 58 18.51 15.34 2.95
N ILE A 59 17.92 14.25 3.44
CA ILE A 59 16.46 14.09 3.54
C ILE A 59 15.85 15.17 4.44
N THR A 60 16.46 15.42 5.59
CA THR A 60 15.96 16.40 6.58
C THR A 60 15.97 17.83 6.04
N ASN A 61 16.94 18.15 5.18
CA ASN A 61 17.03 19.44 4.50
C ASN A 61 16.35 19.44 3.12
N TYR A 62 15.54 18.43 2.81
CA TYR A 62 14.78 18.32 1.56
C TYR A 62 15.65 18.27 0.29
N THR A 63 16.91 17.85 0.40
CA THR A 63 17.85 17.76 -0.73
C THR A 63 17.99 16.35 -1.31
N GLN A 64 17.42 15.32 -0.67
CA GLN A 64 17.47 13.92 -1.11
C GLN A 64 16.10 13.25 -0.90
N SER A 65 15.63 12.47 -1.88
CA SER A 65 14.40 11.67 -1.72
C SER A 65 14.67 10.37 -0.95
N LEU A 66 13.63 9.77 -0.38
CA LEU A 66 13.70 8.42 0.21
C LEU A 66 14.20 7.39 -0.83
N VAL A 67 13.71 7.48 -2.06
CA VAL A 67 14.12 6.59 -3.16
C VAL A 67 15.62 6.75 -3.41
N GLY A 68 16.12 7.99 -3.42
CA GLY A 68 17.54 8.30 -3.57
C GLY A 68 18.38 7.74 -2.43
N LEU A 69 17.97 7.92 -1.17
CA LEU A 69 18.66 7.33 -0.01
C LEU A 69 18.73 5.79 -0.11
N TYR A 70 17.60 5.14 -0.41
CA TYR A 70 17.57 3.68 -0.55
C TYR A 70 18.48 3.20 -1.68
N GLN A 71 18.49 3.92 -2.80
CA GLN A 71 19.39 3.62 -3.92
C GLN A 71 20.85 3.76 -3.50
N ASP A 72 21.23 4.89 -2.92
CA ASP A 72 22.60 5.18 -2.50
C ASP A 72 23.08 4.15 -1.48
N LEU A 73 22.29 3.86 -0.44
CA LEU A 73 22.64 2.88 0.59
C LEU A 73 22.81 1.46 0.00
N LEU A 74 22.00 1.07 -0.98
CA LEU A 74 22.11 -0.24 -1.65
C LEU A 74 23.32 -0.30 -2.59
N MET A 75 23.66 0.81 -3.25
CA MET A 75 24.80 0.90 -4.19
C MET A 75 26.14 1.08 -3.48
N ASP A 76 26.21 1.91 -2.44
CA ASP A 76 27.41 2.14 -1.62
C ASP A 76 27.73 0.90 -0.79
N SER A 77 26.72 0.23 -0.25
CA SER A 77 26.96 -1.00 0.51
C SER A 77 27.41 -2.14 -0.40
N ASN A 78 26.98 -2.21 -1.68
CA ASN A 78 27.12 -3.28 -2.69
C ASN A 78 26.82 -4.73 -2.21
N SER A 79 26.75 -4.94 -0.90
CA SER A 79 26.73 -6.18 -0.16
C SER A 79 25.30 -6.55 0.14
N ASP A 80 24.40 -5.60 0.42
CA ASP A 80 22.99 -5.89 0.59
C ASP A 80 22.35 -6.29 -0.74
N LEU A 81 22.60 -5.55 -1.83
CA LEU A 81 22.09 -5.93 -3.16
C LEU A 81 22.63 -7.30 -3.61
N ALA A 82 23.93 -7.55 -3.42
CA ALA A 82 24.55 -8.84 -3.71
C ALA A 82 24.02 -9.97 -2.80
N THR A 83 23.74 -9.68 -1.53
CA THR A 83 23.15 -10.64 -0.58
C THR A 83 21.73 -10.97 -0.96
N PHE A 84 20.92 -9.99 -1.33
CA PHE A 84 19.52 -10.19 -1.73
C PHE A 84 19.46 -11.08 -2.96
N LYS A 85 20.27 -10.73 -3.97
CA LYS A 85 20.45 -11.53 -5.16
C LYS A 85 20.86 -12.97 -4.83
N PHE A 86 21.90 -13.14 -4.01
CA PHE A 86 22.40 -14.45 -3.62
C PHE A 86 21.33 -15.28 -2.90
N LEU A 87 20.64 -14.70 -1.92
CA LEU A 87 19.62 -15.41 -1.13
C LEU A 87 18.43 -15.83 -2.00
N GLY A 88 17.90 -14.92 -2.83
CA GLY A 88 16.82 -15.27 -3.76
C GLY A 88 17.21 -16.43 -4.68
N LYS A 89 18.43 -16.37 -5.25
CA LYS A 89 19.00 -17.46 -6.06
C LYS A 89 19.17 -18.76 -5.26
N ALA A 90 19.64 -18.70 -4.02
CA ALA A 90 19.86 -19.89 -3.19
C ALA A 90 18.55 -20.60 -2.82
N TYR A 91 17.48 -19.85 -2.50
CA TYR A 91 16.15 -20.41 -2.24
C TYR A 91 15.55 -21.05 -3.50
N LEU A 92 15.63 -20.36 -4.65
CA LEU A 92 15.13 -20.89 -5.90
C LEU A 92 15.89 -22.16 -6.32
N ALA A 93 17.22 -22.15 -6.22
CA ALA A 93 18.05 -23.31 -6.52
C ALA A 93 17.77 -24.49 -5.58
N SER A 94 17.53 -24.23 -4.30
CA SER A 94 17.36 -25.28 -3.28
C SER A 94 15.95 -25.86 -3.23
N PHE A 95 14.90 -25.06 -3.49
CA PHE A 95 13.51 -25.48 -3.25
C PHE A 95 12.55 -25.23 -4.43
N SER A 96 13.03 -24.65 -5.52
CA SER A 96 12.20 -24.24 -6.66
C SER A 96 11.08 -23.26 -6.28
N ARG A 97 11.30 -22.45 -5.23
CA ARG A 97 10.37 -21.42 -4.75
C ARG A 97 11.11 -20.16 -4.30
N GLN A 98 10.38 -19.04 -4.23
CA GLN A 98 10.87 -17.83 -3.59
C GLN A 98 11.07 -18.04 -2.08
N ALA A 99 12.01 -17.30 -1.50
CA ALA A 99 12.18 -17.21 -0.06
C ALA A 99 10.93 -16.64 0.62
N ASP A 100 10.63 -17.12 1.82
CA ASP A 100 9.68 -16.46 2.71
C ASP A 100 10.38 -15.37 3.53
N LEU A 101 9.62 -14.41 4.06
CA LEU A 101 10.16 -13.24 4.74
C LEU A 101 11.01 -13.62 5.97
N GLY A 102 10.56 -14.60 6.75
CA GLY A 102 11.24 -15.04 7.97
C GLY A 102 12.59 -15.69 7.66
N GLY A 103 12.60 -16.67 6.76
CA GLY A 103 13.82 -17.34 6.32
C GLY A 103 14.79 -16.40 5.60
N PHE A 104 14.29 -15.49 4.77
CA PHE A 104 15.13 -14.49 4.08
C PHE A 104 15.81 -13.56 5.09
N GLY A 105 15.05 -13.01 6.05
CA GLY A 105 15.56 -12.14 7.09
C GLY A 105 16.63 -12.82 7.95
N PHE A 106 16.39 -14.07 8.35
CA PHE A 106 17.32 -14.87 9.16
C PHE A 106 18.70 -15.04 8.51
N TYR A 107 18.75 -15.39 7.21
CA TYR A 107 20.02 -15.62 6.52
C TYR A 107 20.73 -14.32 6.15
N ARG A 108 19.99 -13.30 5.68
CA ARG A 108 20.56 -11.98 5.37
C ARG A 108 21.29 -11.43 6.59
N GLU A 109 20.65 -11.46 7.75
CA GLU A 109 21.22 -10.96 8.99
C GLU A 109 22.54 -11.65 9.32
N ARG A 110 22.55 -12.99 9.32
CA ARG A 110 23.76 -13.75 9.66
C ARG A 110 24.88 -13.57 8.63
N MET A 111 24.55 -13.37 7.36
CA MET A 111 25.54 -13.03 6.34
C MET A 111 26.13 -11.63 6.55
N SER A 112 25.32 -10.61 6.84
CA SER A 112 25.82 -9.25 7.04
C SER A 112 26.67 -9.10 8.31
N LEU A 113 26.45 -9.97 9.30
CA LEU A 113 27.26 -10.07 10.51
C LEU A 113 28.55 -10.89 10.34
N GLY A 114 28.78 -11.44 9.14
CA GLY A 114 29.87 -12.37 8.88
C GLY A 114 29.77 -13.68 9.66
N LYS A 115 28.61 -14.00 10.23
CA LYS A 115 28.37 -15.25 10.96
C LYS A 115 28.21 -16.43 10.02
N PHE A 116 27.60 -16.21 8.85
CA PHE A 116 27.44 -17.21 7.80
C PHE A 116 28.09 -16.73 6.50
N SER A 117 28.89 -17.59 5.90
CA SER A 117 29.30 -17.48 4.51
C SER A 117 28.16 -17.92 3.57
N LYS A 118 28.30 -17.63 2.27
CA LYS A 118 27.39 -18.18 1.25
C LYS A 118 27.33 -19.70 1.30
N GLN A 119 28.47 -20.35 1.56
CA GLN A 119 28.57 -21.79 1.70
C GLN A 119 27.72 -22.30 2.87
N ASP A 120 27.84 -21.66 4.04
CA ASP A 120 27.04 -22.04 5.23
C ASP A 120 25.54 -21.93 4.97
N VAL A 121 25.10 -20.91 4.22
CA VAL A 121 23.69 -20.76 3.86
C VAL A 121 23.24 -21.93 2.98
N VAL A 122 23.98 -22.22 1.91
CA VAL A 122 23.63 -23.31 0.99
C VAL A 122 23.59 -24.65 1.70
N ASP A 123 24.60 -24.95 2.53
CA ASP A 123 24.65 -26.19 3.31
C ASP A 123 23.42 -26.34 4.21
N ARG A 124 22.99 -25.27 4.87
CA ARG A 124 21.81 -25.28 5.74
C ARG A 124 20.51 -25.45 4.97
N LEU A 125 20.39 -24.84 3.80
CA LEU A 125 19.19 -25.00 2.96
C LEU A 125 19.04 -26.45 2.49
N ILE A 126 20.11 -27.09 2.01
CA ILE A 126 20.04 -28.48 1.51
C ILE A 126 19.95 -29.53 2.63
N GLN A 127 20.40 -29.20 3.84
CA GLN A 127 20.25 -30.06 5.04
C GLN A 127 18.94 -29.82 5.78
N SER A 128 18.12 -28.88 5.32
CA SER A 128 16.86 -28.54 5.97
C SER A 128 15.83 -29.66 5.85
N THR A 129 14.93 -29.72 6.84
CA THR A 129 13.77 -30.61 6.79
C THR A 129 12.91 -30.38 5.54
N GLU A 130 12.83 -29.14 5.06
CA GLU A 130 12.12 -28.83 3.81
C GLU A 130 12.76 -29.51 2.60
N PHE A 131 14.09 -29.44 2.46
CA PHE A 131 14.80 -30.07 1.35
C PHE A 131 14.54 -31.58 1.35
N THR A 132 14.72 -32.22 2.50
CA THR A 132 14.44 -33.64 2.68
C THR A 132 12.99 -34.01 2.41
N SER A 133 12.04 -33.15 2.80
CA SER A 133 10.61 -33.39 2.55
C SER A 133 10.24 -33.26 1.08
N ARG A 134 10.90 -32.35 0.33
CA ARG A 134 10.66 -32.14 -1.09
C ARG A 134 11.29 -33.21 -1.98
N TYR A 135 12.52 -33.62 -1.67
CA TYR A 135 13.33 -34.45 -2.56
C TYR A 135 13.68 -35.84 -2.00
N GLY A 136 13.27 -36.14 -0.76
CA GLY A 136 13.51 -37.41 -0.09
C GLY A 136 14.83 -37.46 0.71
N ALA A 137 14.85 -38.31 1.73
CA ALA A 137 16.03 -38.51 2.60
C ALA A 137 17.18 -39.26 1.90
N ASP A 138 16.85 -40.14 0.96
CA ASP A 138 17.81 -41.03 0.30
C ASP A 138 18.15 -40.60 -1.14
N LEU A 139 18.22 -39.29 -1.38
CA LEU A 139 18.56 -38.76 -2.70
C LEU A 139 19.98 -39.18 -3.07
N SER A 140 20.15 -39.92 -4.18
CA SER A 140 21.48 -40.34 -4.67
C SER A 140 22.29 -39.15 -5.18
N ASN A 141 23.62 -39.29 -5.28
CA ASN A 141 24.46 -38.21 -5.81
C ASN A 141 24.13 -37.87 -7.27
N GLU A 142 23.81 -38.89 -8.09
CA GLU A 142 23.37 -38.69 -9.47
C GLU A 142 22.04 -37.93 -9.53
N ALA A 143 21.06 -38.33 -8.71
CA ALA A 143 19.76 -37.65 -8.64
C ALA A 143 19.89 -36.21 -8.12
N PHE A 144 20.80 -35.96 -7.16
CA PHE A 144 21.10 -34.61 -6.69
C PHE A 144 21.70 -33.73 -7.78
N VAL A 145 22.63 -34.26 -8.60
CA VAL A 145 23.19 -33.49 -9.74
C VAL A 145 22.09 -33.14 -10.73
N THR A 146 21.23 -34.09 -11.11
CA THR A 146 20.10 -33.83 -12.01
C THR A 146 19.17 -32.75 -11.45
N LEU A 147 18.85 -32.82 -10.15
CA LEU A 147 18.03 -31.81 -9.48
C LEU A 147 18.64 -30.40 -9.55
N VAL A 148 19.95 -30.27 -9.30
CA VAL A 148 20.65 -28.97 -9.39
C VAL A 148 20.58 -28.41 -10.80
N TYR A 149 20.78 -29.25 -11.83
CA TYR A 149 20.63 -28.84 -13.23
C TYR A 149 19.22 -28.35 -13.56
N GLN A 150 18.19 -29.06 -13.08
CA GLN A 150 16.79 -28.66 -13.28
C GLN A 150 16.47 -27.35 -12.57
N ASN A 151 16.79 -27.22 -11.28
CA ASN A 151 16.43 -26.05 -10.49
C ASN A 151 17.21 -24.78 -10.87
N VAL A 152 18.49 -24.92 -11.21
CA VAL A 152 19.36 -23.78 -11.50
C VAL A 152 19.34 -23.45 -13.00
N LEU A 153 19.47 -24.46 -13.86
CA LEU A 153 19.64 -24.23 -15.30
C LEU A 153 18.35 -24.45 -16.10
N GLY A 154 17.31 -25.05 -15.52
CA GLY A 154 16.06 -25.35 -16.22
C GLY A 154 16.21 -26.40 -17.32
N ARG A 155 17.21 -27.28 -17.23
CA ARG A 155 17.51 -28.30 -18.23
C ARG A 155 18.12 -29.55 -17.60
N GLU A 156 18.09 -30.66 -18.33
CA GLU A 156 18.81 -31.88 -17.95
C GLU A 156 20.34 -31.73 -18.11
N PRO A 157 21.15 -32.43 -17.30
CA PRO A 157 22.58 -32.53 -17.52
C PRO A 157 22.88 -33.35 -18.77
N ASP A 158 23.92 -32.97 -19.50
CA ASP A 158 24.51 -33.86 -20.51
C ASP A 158 25.23 -35.04 -19.83
N SER A 159 25.44 -36.12 -20.58
CA SER A 159 26.04 -37.36 -20.03
C SER A 159 27.46 -37.16 -19.47
N THR A 160 28.23 -36.23 -20.03
CA THR A 160 29.60 -35.94 -19.59
C THR A 160 29.57 -35.16 -18.28
N GLY A 161 28.74 -34.11 -18.21
CA GLY A 161 28.53 -33.30 -17.03
C GLY A 161 28.00 -34.13 -15.85
N LEU A 162 26.96 -34.94 -16.07
CA LEU A 162 26.38 -35.80 -15.04
C LEU A 162 27.43 -36.74 -14.44
N THR A 163 28.20 -37.43 -15.30
CA THR A 163 29.26 -38.35 -14.87
C THR A 163 30.35 -37.64 -14.08
N ALA A 164 30.81 -36.49 -14.58
CA ALA A 164 31.90 -35.74 -13.95
C ALA A 164 31.52 -35.23 -12.55
N TRP A 165 30.35 -34.62 -12.40
CA TRP A 165 29.88 -34.11 -11.10
C TRP A 165 29.57 -35.23 -10.12
N THR A 166 28.90 -36.29 -10.58
CA THR A 166 28.57 -37.45 -9.73
C THR A 166 29.83 -38.12 -9.19
N ASN A 167 30.88 -38.25 -10.00
CA ASN A 167 32.16 -38.81 -9.54
C ASN A 167 32.85 -37.94 -8.48
N LYS A 168 32.77 -36.60 -8.59
CA LYS A 168 33.32 -35.70 -7.55
C LYS A 168 32.60 -35.88 -6.21
N LEU A 169 31.27 -35.98 -6.24
CA LEU A 169 30.46 -36.23 -5.04
C LEU A 169 30.74 -37.63 -4.45
N ASN A 170 30.81 -38.67 -5.30
CA ASN A 170 31.06 -40.05 -4.86
C ASN A 170 32.45 -40.22 -4.22
N ASN A 171 33.45 -39.53 -4.75
CA ASN A 171 34.82 -39.57 -4.25
C ASN A 171 35.06 -38.61 -3.07
N GLY A 172 34.06 -37.82 -2.66
CA GLY A 172 34.18 -36.86 -1.58
C GLY A 172 35.11 -35.68 -1.87
N THR A 173 35.45 -35.43 -3.13
CA THR A 173 36.29 -34.28 -3.53
C THR A 173 35.51 -32.98 -3.64
N LEU A 174 34.18 -33.06 -3.60
CA LEU A 174 33.24 -31.94 -3.58
C LEU A 174 32.05 -32.35 -2.71
N THR A 175 31.60 -31.46 -1.84
CA THR A 175 30.36 -31.63 -1.08
C THR A 175 29.14 -31.21 -1.91
N ARG A 176 27.95 -31.65 -1.50
CA ARG A 176 26.70 -31.23 -2.15
C ARG A 176 26.48 -29.73 -2.08
N GLY A 177 26.83 -29.11 -0.95
CA GLY A 177 26.71 -27.66 -0.79
C GLY A 177 27.66 -26.90 -1.69
N GLU A 178 28.92 -27.32 -1.79
CA GLU A 178 29.89 -26.70 -2.70
C GLU A 178 29.46 -26.83 -4.17
N LEU A 179 28.90 -27.99 -4.57
CA LEU A 179 28.33 -28.15 -5.91
C LEU A 179 27.17 -27.18 -6.13
N MET A 180 26.22 -27.10 -5.20
CA MET A 180 25.07 -26.20 -5.31
C MET A 180 25.52 -24.73 -5.36
N LEU A 181 26.45 -24.31 -4.50
CA LEU A 181 27.00 -22.96 -4.50
C LEU A 181 27.69 -22.63 -5.83
N HIS A 182 28.48 -23.55 -6.37
CA HIS A 182 29.13 -23.38 -7.67
C HIS A 182 28.12 -23.12 -8.81
N PHE A 183 26.96 -23.79 -8.79
CA PHE A 183 25.89 -23.55 -9.75
C PHE A 183 25.18 -22.22 -9.51
N ILE A 184 24.91 -21.87 -8.25
CA ILE A 184 24.28 -20.59 -7.85
C ILE A 184 25.13 -19.38 -8.28
N GLU A 185 26.45 -19.50 -8.21
CA GLU A 185 27.40 -18.43 -8.58
C GLU A 185 27.83 -18.48 -10.05
N SER A 186 27.29 -19.41 -10.83
CA SER A 186 27.63 -19.51 -12.25
C SER A 186 27.15 -18.29 -13.05
N PRO A 187 27.93 -17.82 -14.05
CA PRO A 187 27.49 -16.75 -14.95
C PRO A 187 26.18 -17.08 -15.69
N GLU A 188 25.92 -18.36 -15.98
CA GLU A 188 24.67 -18.81 -16.60
C GLU A 188 23.47 -18.54 -15.69
N TYR A 189 23.57 -18.88 -14.40
CA TYR A 189 22.48 -18.62 -13.46
C TYR A 189 22.33 -17.13 -13.14
N GLU A 190 23.44 -16.40 -13.07
CA GLU A 190 23.42 -14.95 -12.91
C GLU A 190 22.61 -14.29 -14.03
N GLY A 191 22.86 -14.65 -15.29
CA GLY A 191 22.11 -14.10 -16.43
C GLY A 191 20.64 -14.54 -16.50
N LYS A 192 20.29 -15.71 -15.95
CA LYS A 192 18.92 -16.24 -15.95
C LYS A 192 18.06 -15.69 -14.82
N GLN A 193 18.62 -15.51 -13.63
CA GLN A 193 17.86 -15.27 -12.41
C GLN A 193 18.38 -14.10 -11.56
N GLY A 194 19.58 -13.59 -11.79
CA GLY A 194 20.19 -12.56 -10.93
C GLY A 194 19.31 -11.34 -10.73
N ASP A 195 18.85 -10.73 -11.82
CA ASP A 195 18.05 -9.50 -11.78
C ASP A 195 16.64 -9.73 -11.20
N GLU A 196 15.99 -10.83 -11.58
CA GLU A 196 14.66 -11.15 -11.07
C GLU A 196 14.69 -11.42 -9.56
N GLN A 197 15.73 -12.10 -9.06
CA GLN A 197 15.87 -12.36 -7.64
C GLN A 197 16.16 -11.11 -6.82
N VAL A 198 16.76 -10.07 -7.40
CA VAL A 198 16.89 -8.76 -6.75
C VAL A 198 15.50 -8.15 -6.52
N VAL A 199 14.69 -8.02 -7.57
CA VAL A 199 13.39 -7.35 -7.46
C VAL A 199 12.41 -8.13 -6.57
N ARG A 200 12.42 -9.47 -6.65
CA ARG A 200 11.63 -10.32 -5.76
C ARG A 200 12.02 -10.17 -4.29
N SER A 201 13.33 -10.11 -4.01
CA SER A 201 13.83 -9.96 -2.66
C SER A 201 13.52 -8.57 -2.09
N LEU A 202 13.66 -7.51 -2.91
CA LEU A 202 13.29 -6.15 -2.53
C LEU A 202 11.79 -6.04 -2.24
N SER A 203 10.94 -6.64 -3.06
CA SER A 203 9.48 -6.66 -2.83
C SER A 203 9.13 -7.37 -1.52
N LEU A 204 9.79 -8.51 -1.24
CA LEU A 204 9.60 -9.24 0.01
C LEU A 204 9.99 -8.40 1.23
N VAL A 205 11.12 -7.68 1.16
CA VAL A 205 11.64 -6.89 2.29
C VAL A 205 10.83 -5.61 2.51
N LEU A 206 10.53 -4.86 1.45
CA LEU A 206 9.87 -3.56 1.54
C LEU A 206 8.36 -3.73 1.75
N ARG A 207 7.71 -4.59 0.96
CA ARG A 207 6.24 -4.71 0.90
C ARG A 207 5.68 -5.91 1.64
N LYS A 208 6.54 -6.83 2.12
CA LYS A 208 6.13 -8.16 2.62
C LYS A 208 5.30 -8.96 1.62
N LYS A 209 5.50 -8.71 0.32
CA LYS A 209 4.73 -9.31 -0.77
C LYS A 209 5.62 -10.21 -1.63
N SER A 210 5.13 -11.39 -1.97
CA SER A 210 5.71 -12.22 -3.02
C SER A 210 5.15 -11.80 -4.37
N LEU A 211 6.02 -11.65 -5.37
CA LEU A 211 5.60 -11.24 -6.71
C LEU A 211 5.04 -12.43 -7.49
N THR A 212 3.95 -12.20 -8.21
CA THR A 212 3.51 -13.08 -9.29
C THR A 212 4.55 -13.15 -10.41
N LEU A 213 4.41 -14.10 -11.33
CA LEU A 213 5.30 -14.20 -12.50
C LEU A 213 5.22 -12.94 -13.39
N ALA A 214 4.02 -12.38 -13.55
CA ALA A 214 3.81 -11.18 -14.35
C ALA A 214 4.46 -9.94 -13.70
N GLU A 215 4.19 -9.70 -12.41
CA GLU A 215 4.80 -8.59 -11.67
C GLU A 215 6.33 -8.68 -11.68
N ALA A 216 6.89 -9.87 -11.44
CA ALA A 216 8.33 -10.06 -11.44
C ALA A 216 8.96 -9.77 -12.80
N ALA A 217 8.32 -10.17 -13.91
CA ALA A 217 8.80 -9.84 -15.25
C ALA A 217 8.84 -8.32 -15.46
N THR A 218 7.74 -7.62 -15.15
CA THR A 218 7.65 -6.16 -15.27
C THR A 218 8.74 -5.45 -14.47
N TYR A 219 8.89 -5.78 -13.18
CA TYR A 219 9.90 -5.12 -12.34
C TYR A 219 11.34 -5.49 -12.74
N THR A 220 11.56 -6.69 -13.27
CA THR A 220 12.88 -7.09 -13.79
C THR A 220 13.26 -6.27 -15.02
N ASP A 221 12.31 -6.02 -15.93
CA ASP A 221 12.53 -5.17 -17.09
C ASP A 221 12.81 -3.72 -16.68
N TRP A 222 12.12 -3.22 -15.65
CA TRP A 222 12.41 -1.91 -15.07
C TRP A 222 13.82 -1.88 -14.49
N TYR A 223 14.18 -2.87 -13.68
CA TYR A 223 15.51 -2.97 -13.08
C TYR A 223 16.65 -2.96 -14.11
N LYS A 224 16.45 -3.61 -15.26
CA LYS A 224 17.44 -3.65 -16.36
C LYS A 224 17.58 -2.32 -17.12
N ASN A 225 16.68 -1.36 -16.92
CA ASN A 225 16.73 -0.10 -17.63
C ASN A 225 17.80 0.83 -17.04
N ASN A 226 18.93 0.96 -17.75
CA ASN A 226 20.17 1.58 -17.25
C ASN A 226 20.07 3.03 -16.77
N ALA A 227 19.05 3.81 -17.15
CA ALA A 227 18.94 5.21 -16.73
C ALA A 227 18.37 5.36 -15.30
N ASN A 228 17.42 4.50 -14.89
CA ASN A 228 16.66 4.65 -13.64
C ASN A 228 16.34 3.30 -12.96
N GLY A 229 16.95 2.19 -13.37
CA GLY A 229 16.36 0.85 -13.18
C GLY A 229 16.01 0.46 -11.75
N LEU A 230 16.99 0.48 -10.83
CA LEU A 230 16.72 0.20 -9.41
C LEU A 230 15.83 1.29 -8.77
N THR A 231 16.04 2.55 -9.13
CA THR A 231 15.25 3.71 -8.66
C THR A 231 13.77 3.56 -8.97
N SER A 232 13.43 3.12 -10.18
CA SER A 232 12.04 2.88 -10.60
C SER A 232 11.39 1.76 -9.80
N VAL A 233 12.12 0.67 -9.54
CA VAL A 233 11.65 -0.44 -8.70
C VAL A 233 11.42 0.03 -7.26
N LEU A 234 12.38 0.76 -6.69
CA LEU A 234 12.28 1.30 -5.33
C LEU A 234 11.11 2.27 -5.19
N ARG A 235 10.93 3.20 -6.15
CA ARG A 235 9.81 4.15 -6.18
C ARG A 235 8.47 3.42 -6.15
N ALA A 236 8.29 2.41 -6.99
CA ALA A 236 7.07 1.63 -7.03
C ALA A 236 6.84 0.81 -5.77
N TYR A 237 7.91 0.33 -5.11
CA TYR A 237 7.76 -0.46 -3.89
C TYR A 237 7.46 0.39 -2.68
N LEU A 238 8.15 1.51 -2.53
CA LEU A 238 7.95 2.43 -1.41
C LEU A 238 6.60 3.16 -1.52
N GLY A 239 6.19 3.55 -2.74
CA GLY A 239 4.88 4.17 -2.98
C GLY A 239 3.67 3.22 -2.98
N SER A 240 3.85 1.93 -2.69
CA SER A 240 2.76 0.95 -2.74
C SER A 240 1.90 0.94 -1.46
N GLU A 241 0.63 0.58 -1.59
CA GLU A 241 -0.28 0.38 -0.46
C GLU A 241 0.29 -0.62 0.57
N GLU A 242 0.95 -1.70 0.14
CA GLU A 242 1.48 -2.68 1.08
C GLU A 242 2.63 -2.12 1.94
N TYR A 243 3.47 -1.27 1.35
CA TYR A 243 4.48 -0.54 2.12
C TYR A 243 3.83 0.47 3.08
N PHE A 244 2.80 1.19 2.61
CA PHE A 244 2.03 2.12 3.43
C PHE A 244 1.40 1.44 4.64
N LEU A 245 0.65 0.34 4.43
CA LEU A 245 -0.02 -0.42 5.50
C LEU A 245 0.98 -0.99 6.52
N ARG A 246 2.20 -1.31 6.08
CA ARG A 246 3.30 -1.71 6.96
C ARG A 246 3.74 -0.54 7.86
N MET A 247 3.71 0.69 7.36
CA MET A 247 4.17 1.91 8.04
C MET A 247 3.06 2.70 8.76
N GLN A 248 1.78 2.39 8.54
CA GLN A 248 0.64 3.20 9.00
C GLN A 248 0.51 3.35 10.51
N ASN A 249 0.99 2.38 11.28
CA ASN A 249 0.96 2.44 12.75
C ASN A 249 2.23 3.09 13.34
N THR A 250 3.14 3.51 12.47
CA THR A 250 4.41 4.14 12.84
C THR A 250 4.41 5.60 12.41
N VAL A 251 4.04 5.94 11.19
CA VAL A 251 4.09 7.32 10.70
C VAL A 251 2.71 7.97 10.85
N SER A 252 2.64 9.26 11.19
CA SER A 252 1.45 10.05 10.85
C SER A 252 1.42 10.20 9.33
N LEU A 253 1.02 9.15 8.61
CA LEU A 253 0.99 9.12 7.14
C LEU A 253 -0.04 10.08 6.53
N LYS A 254 -0.75 10.80 7.39
CA LYS A 254 -1.67 11.89 7.06
C LYS A 254 -1.09 13.27 7.43
N GLN A 255 0.14 13.31 7.96
CA GLN A 255 0.82 14.58 8.16
C GLN A 255 1.18 15.11 6.78
N ASP A 256 0.88 16.38 6.66
CA ASP A 256 0.95 17.23 5.49
C ASP A 256 1.33 18.57 6.12
N SER A 257 2.60 18.93 5.98
CA SER A 257 3.24 19.97 6.78
C SER A 257 3.06 21.37 6.18
N ASP A 258 2.75 21.47 4.90
CA ASP A 258 2.43 22.71 4.19
C ASP A 258 0.96 22.84 3.79
N ASP A 259 0.13 21.88 4.18
CA ASP A 259 -1.29 21.81 3.86
C ASP A 259 -1.52 21.84 2.32
N ASP A 260 -0.55 21.35 1.52
CA ASP A 260 -0.68 21.19 0.07
C ASP A 260 -1.51 19.96 -0.30
N GLU A 261 -2.04 19.27 0.71
CA GLU A 261 -2.98 18.19 0.55
C GLU A 261 -2.27 16.89 0.06
N ARG A 262 -0.94 16.88 0.06
CA ARG A 262 -0.07 15.74 -0.21
C ARG A 262 0.68 15.34 1.06
N PRO A 263 0.62 14.06 1.49
CA PRO A 263 1.35 13.66 2.68
C PRO A 263 2.87 13.81 2.50
N ASP A 264 3.54 14.34 3.52
CA ASP A 264 5.00 14.50 3.62
C ASP A 264 5.77 13.26 3.16
N TYR A 265 5.26 12.07 3.49
CA TYR A 265 5.86 10.81 3.09
C TYR A 265 5.94 10.64 1.56
N ILE A 266 4.89 11.03 0.84
CA ILE A 266 4.84 10.98 -0.62
C ILE A 266 5.75 12.03 -1.23
N GLU A 267 5.82 13.19 -0.61
CA GLU A 267 6.73 14.25 -1.03
C GLU A 267 8.18 13.79 -0.93
N LEU A 268 8.51 13.18 0.20
CA LEU A 268 9.82 12.62 0.44
C LEU A 268 10.16 11.48 -0.52
N LEU A 269 9.18 10.67 -0.93
CA LEU A 269 9.39 9.64 -1.96
C LEU A 269 9.74 10.24 -3.32
N GLU A 270 9.10 11.35 -3.69
CA GLU A 270 9.27 11.92 -5.01
C GLU A 270 10.38 12.96 -5.08
N GLY A 271 10.86 13.44 -3.94
CA GLY A 271 11.90 14.47 -3.82
C GLY A 271 11.35 15.89 -3.90
N THR A 272 10.09 16.09 -3.50
CA THR A 272 9.46 17.41 -3.35
C THR A 272 9.58 17.93 -1.93
N GLN A 273 9.26 19.20 -1.70
CA GLN A 273 9.54 19.89 -0.44
C GLN A 273 8.33 19.90 0.51
N MET A 274 8.43 19.18 1.63
CA MET A 274 7.37 19.07 2.66
C MET A 274 7.01 20.36 3.43
N SER A 275 7.46 21.52 2.95
CA SER A 275 7.20 22.82 3.59
C SER A 275 6.83 23.90 2.59
N VAL A 276 6.60 23.50 1.34
CA VAL A 276 6.32 24.37 0.22
C VAL A 276 5.32 23.67 -0.66
N MET A 277 4.12 24.25 -0.77
CA MET A 277 3.09 23.82 -1.70
C MET A 277 3.68 23.80 -3.13
N ASP A 278 4.09 22.62 -3.58
CA ASP A 278 4.81 22.41 -4.84
C ASP A 278 4.13 21.38 -5.74
N ASN A 279 3.05 20.76 -5.25
CA ASN A 279 2.13 20.08 -6.11
C ASN A 279 1.43 21.08 -7.03
N SER A 280 1.09 20.65 -8.25
CA SER A 280 0.35 21.52 -9.16
C SER A 280 -0.72 20.73 -9.91
N PRO A 281 -1.73 20.20 -9.20
CA PRO A 281 -2.81 19.44 -9.82
C PRO A 281 -3.55 20.22 -10.90
N VAL A 282 -3.47 21.55 -10.98
CA VAL A 282 -4.10 22.35 -12.04
C VAL A 282 -3.32 22.32 -13.35
N THR A 283 -1.98 22.27 -13.30
CA THR A 283 -1.12 22.43 -14.48
C THR A 283 -0.27 21.20 -14.81
N ASP A 284 -0.16 20.26 -13.88
CA ASP A 284 0.58 19.00 -14.04
C ASP A 284 -0.38 17.81 -14.00
N ASP A 285 -0.33 16.97 -15.03
CA ASP A 285 -1.25 15.85 -15.22
C ASP A 285 -0.96 14.69 -14.25
N ALA A 286 0.30 14.45 -13.90
CA ALA A 286 0.66 13.44 -12.90
C ALA A 286 0.13 13.83 -11.51
N SER A 287 0.28 15.10 -11.13
CA SER A 287 -0.25 15.67 -9.90
C SER A 287 -1.78 15.62 -9.89
N PHE A 288 -2.42 15.93 -11.02
CA PHE A 288 -3.88 15.85 -11.15
C PHE A 288 -4.41 14.44 -10.94
N VAL A 289 -3.83 13.43 -11.62
CA VAL A 289 -4.25 12.04 -11.49
C VAL A 289 -4.17 11.61 -10.03
N LYS A 290 -3.02 11.81 -9.38
CA LYS A 290 -2.84 11.46 -7.97
C LYS A 290 -3.85 12.14 -7.05
N GLN A 291 -4.05 13.44 -7.26
CA GLN A 291 -4.96 14.26 -6.47
C GLN A 291 -6.40 13.74 -6.55
N VAL A 292 -6.90 13.42 -7.76
CA VAL A 292 -8.25 12.90 -7.94
C VAL A 292 -8.44 11.53 -7.27
N TYR A 293 -7.45 10.63 -7.37
CA TYR A 293 -7.50 9.34 -6.68
C TYR A 293 -7.49 9.50 -5.15
N ARG A 294 -6.70 10.45 -4.63
CA ARG A 294 -6.72 10.81 -3.20
C ARG A 294 -8.11 11.30 -2.77
N ASP A 295 -8.66 12.27 -3.51
CA ASP A 295 -9.94 12.90 -3.21
C ASP A 295 -11.11 11.91 -3.28
N LEU A 296 -11.16 11.08 -4.32
CA LEU A 296 -12.37 10.30 -4.62
C LEU A 296 -12.24 8.81 -4.30
N ALA A 297 -11.07 8.20 -4.45
CA ALA A 297 -10.90 6.76 -4.22
C ALA A 297 -10.25 6.43 -2.87
N SER A 298 -9.72 7.41 -2.12
CA SER A 298 -8.90 7.14 -0.92
C SER A 298 -7.78 6.10 -1.18
N GLU A 299 -7.40 5.90 -2.44
CA GLU A 299 -6.27 5.06 -2.81
C GLU A 299 -5.02 5.88 -2.47
N PHE A 300 -4.31 5.44 -1.43
CA PHE A 300 -3.14 6.13 -0.91
C PHE A 300 -2.02 6.13 -1.96
N TRP A 301 -2.06 7.10 -2.89
CA TRP A 301 -1.01 7.51 -3.85
C TRP A 301 -0.42 6.43 -4.77
N SER A 302 -0.78 5.16 -4.58
CA SER A 302 -0.46 4.03 -5.43
C SER A 302 -1.42 4.01 -6.60
N VAL A 303 -1.24 4.91 -7.56
CA VAL A 303 -1.87 4.72 -8.87
C VAL A 303 -1.08 3.62 -9.57
N ASP A 304 -1.62 2.41 -9.54
CA ASP A 304 -1.09 1.29 -10.35
C ASP A 304 -0.96 1.79 -11.80
N ASP A 305 0.29 1.80 -12.28
CA ASP A 305 0.67 2.40 -13.56
C ASP A 305 0.22 3.87 -13.74
N LEU A 306 0.65 4.77 -12.84
CA LEU A 306 0.50 6.23 -12.97
C LEU A 306 0.82 6.72 -14.40
N ALA A 307 1.83 6.14 -15.06
CA ALA A 307 2.20 6.50 -16.42
C ALA A 307 1.08 6.16 -17.44
N ALA A 308 0.45 4.99 -17.33
CA ALA A 308 -0.72 4.65 -18.12
C ALA A 308 -1.92 5.56 -17.81
N SER A 309 -2.14 5.91 -16.53
CA SER A 309 -3.22 6.82 -16.15
C SER A 309 -3.03 8.24 -16.72
N VAL A 310 -1.80 8.76 -16.67
CA VAL A 310 -1.42 10.04 -17.29
C VAL A 310 -1.58 9.96 -18.81
N THR A 311 -1.13 8.88 -19.44
CA THR A 311 -1.31 8.66 -20.88
C THR A 311 -2.80 8.63 -21.26
N ALA A 312 -3.64 7.99 -20.44
CA ALA A 312 -5.08 7.95 -20.66
C ALA A 312 -5.73 9.33 -20.49
N LEU A 313 -5.24 10.15 -19.56
CA LEU A 313 -5.67 11.53 -19.37
C LEU A 313 -5.29 12.41 -20.56
N GLU A 314 -4.05 12.31 -21.05
CA GLU A 314 -3.58 13.04 -22.24
C GLU A 314 -4.40 12.71 -23.50
N GLN A 315 -4.98 11.52 -23.58
CA GLN A 315 -5.86 11.08 -24.67
C GLN A 315 -7.34 11.47 -24.46
N ALA A 316 -7.73 11.89 -23.25
CA ALA A 316 -9.11 12.28 -22.96
C ALA A 316 -9.43 13.67 -23.53
N ALA A 317 -10.71 13.90 -23.88
CA ALA A 317 -11.15 15.19 -24.41
C ALA A 317 -11.12 16.32 -23.36
N SER A 318 -11.25 15.97 -22.08
CA SER A 318 -11.15 16.85 -20.93
C SER A 318 -10.79 16.06 -19.67
N ARG A 319 -10.40 16.76 -18.61
CA ARG A 319 -10.17 16.14 -17.28
C ARG A 319 -11.44 15.49 -16.74
N GLY A 320 -12.59 16.11 -16.95
CA GLY A 320 -13.88 15.53 -16.59
C GLY A 320 -14.20 14.24 -17.36
N ASP A 321 -13.86 14.16 -18.65
CA ASP A 321 -14.03 12.93 -19.45
C ASP A 321 -13.12 11.80 -18.94
N TRP A 322 -11.89 12.13 -18.55
CA TRP A 322 -11.00 11.18 -17.93
C TRP A 322 -11.55 10.69 -16.59
N MET A 323 -12.03 11.57 -15.71
CA MET A 323 -12.59 11.17 -14.41
C MET A 323 -13.77 10.18 -14.58
N VAL A 324 -14.65 10.44 -15.55
CA VAL A 324 -15.79 9.53 -15.85
C VAL A 324 -15.34 8.17 -16.36
N SER A 325 -14.26 8.10 -17.15
CA SER A 325 -13.77 6.85 -17.76
C SER A 325 -12.70 6.10 -16.94
N SER A 326 -12.05 6.78 -16.00
CA SER A 326 -10.96 6.24 -15.17
C SER A 326 -11.38 5.15 -14.20
N GLY A 327 -12.67 5.04 -13.87
CA GLY A 327 -13.19 4.13 -12.85
C GLY A 327 -13.12 4.68 -11.42
N VAL A 328 -12.50 5.84 -11.19
CA VAL A 328 -12.36 6.44 -9.84
C VAL A 328 -13.72 6.69 -9.15
N LEU A 329 -14.72 7.10 -9.93
CA LEU A 329 -16.10 7.35 -9.48
C LEU A 329 -16.87 6.07 -9.15
N THR A 330 -16.32 4.91 -9.55
CA THR A 330 -16.90 3.59 -9.31
C THR A 330 -16.06 2.73 -8.37
N SER A 331 -15.01 3.30 -7.77
CA SER A 331 -14.19 2.61 -6.79
C SER A 331 -15.02 2.18 -5.57
N ASP A 332 -14.63 1.06 -4.94
CA ASP A 332 -15.30 0.56 -3.75
C ASP A 332 -15.26 1.58 -2.60
N SER A 333 -14.16 2.33 -2.47
CA SER A 333 -14.04 3.41 -1.50
C SER A 333 -15.06 4.52 -1.79
N PHE A 334 -15.17 5.00 -3.03
CA PHE A 334 -16.15 6.03 -3.35
C PHE A 334 -17.59 5.55 -3.10
N ILE A 335 -17.95 4.37 -3.58
CA ILE A 335 -19.32 3.85 -3.49
C ILE A 335 -19.70 3.40 -2.08
N ASN A 336 -18.85 2.60 -1.43
CA ASN A 336 -19.19 1.90 -0.18
C ASN A 336 -18.71 2.63 1.08
N VAL A 337 -17.74 3.54 0.98
CA VAL A 337 -17.23 4.32 2.12
C VAL A 337 -17.80 5.73 2.12
N LYS A 338 -17.72 6.44 0.99
CA LYS A 338 -18.04 7.88 0.94
C LYS A 338 -19.54 8.16 0.84
N GLN A 339 -20.27 7.43 -0.02
CA GLN A 339 -21.70 7.68 -0.27
C GLN A 339 -22.68 7.36 0.87
N PRO A 340 -22.53 6.30 1.69
CA PRO A 340 -23.54 5.92 2.68
C PRO A 340 -23.79 7.02 3.72
N ILE A 341 -22.74 7.67 4.22
CA ILE A 341 -22.87 8.73 5.23
C ILE A 341 -23.60 9.96 4.65
N ALA A 342 -23.27 10.36 3.41
CA ALA A 342 -24.00 11.43 2.72
C ALA A 342 -25.48 11.08 2.50
N ARG A 343 -25.79 9.82 2.18
CA ARG A 343 -27.18 9.31 2.11
C ARG A 343 -27.90 9.38 3.46
N LEU A 344 -27.22 9.07 4.57
CA LEU A 344 -27.81 9.18 5.91
C LEU A 344 -28.20 10.63 6.24
N TYR A 345 -27.37 11.62 5.89
CA TYR A 345 -27.72 13.04 6.06
C TYR A 345 -28.97 13.43 5.28
N LEU A 346 -29.05 13.04 4.00
CA LEU A 346 -30.22 13.31 3.17
C LEU A 346 -31.47 12.59 3.70
N SER A 347 -31.33 11.35 4.18
CA SER A 347 -32.44 10.52 4.67
C SER A 347 -32.95 10.99 6.05
N ALA A 348 -32.05 11.30 6.97
CA ALA A 348 -32.41 11.70 8.33
C ALA A 348 -32.80 13.18 8.40
N PHE A 349 -32.09 14.08 7.70
CA PHE A 349 -32.20 15.52 7.91
C PHE A 349 -32.68 16.30 6.69
N LEU A 350 -32.87 15.66 5.53
CA LEU A 350 -33.27 16.31 4.27
C LEU A 350 -32.33 17.46 3.86
N ARG A 351 -31.04 17.33 4.19
CA ARG A 351 -30.01 18.30 3.82
C ARG A 351 -28.69 17.61 3.52
N THR A 352 -27.84 18.29 2.76
CA THR A 352 -26.43 17.91 2.64
C THR A 352 -25.69 18.16 3.96
N ALA A 353 -24.69 17.32 4.20
CA ALA A 353 -23.77 17.49 5.31
C ALA A 353 -22.92 18.77 5.12
N ASP A 354 -22.47 19.34 6.22
CA ASP A 354 -21.36 20.28 6.21
C ASP A 354 -20.02 19.52 6.14
N TYR A 355 -18.96 20.20 5.71
CA TYR A 355 -17.65 19.59 5.46
C TYR A 355 -17.09 18.89 6.72
N ALA A 356 -17.01 19.62 7.84
CA ALA A 356 -16.49 19.09 9.10
C ALA A 356 -17.33 17.92 9.63
N GLY A 357 -18.66 18.01 9.57
CA GLY A 357 -19.57 16.96 9.99
C GLY A 357 -19.43 15.69 9.15
N LEU A 358 -19.39 15.80 7.83
CA LEU A 358 -19.24 14.64 6.95
C LEU A 358 -17.90 13.93 7.18
N ASN A 359 -16.81 14.71 7.23
CA ASN A 359 -15.47 14.19 7.53
C ASN A 359 -15.43 13.47 8.89
N ALA A 360 -16.04 14.04 9.93
CA ALA A 360 -16.04 13.42 11.25
C ALA A 360 -16.76 12.06 11.27
N TRP A 361 -17.87 11.91 10.55
CA TRP A 361 -18.61 10.64 10.49
C TRP A 361 -17.96 9.61 9.57
N GLN A 362 -17.42 10.02 8.43
CA GLN A 362 -16.68 9.12 7.53
C GLN A 362 -15.42 8.60 8.21
N ASN A 363 -14.66 9.44 8.91
CA ASN A 363 -13.52 8.98 9.70
C ASN A 363 -13.94 7.93 10.75
N LYS A 364 -15.06 8.10 11.45
CA LYS A 364 -15.54 7.08 12.41
C LYS A 364 -15.91 5.79 11.70
N TYR A 365 -16.56 5.88 10.54
CA TYR A 365 -16.95 4.73 9.72
C TYR A 365 -15.73 3.94 9.23
N GLU A 366 -14.72 4.63 8.71
CA GLU A 366 -13.44 4.05 8.29
C GLU A 366 -12.67 3.40 9.45
N ASN A 367 -12.78 3.98 10.65
CA ASN A 367 -12.20 3.40 11.88
C ASN A 367 -13.06 2.30 12.51
N GLY A 368 -14.04 1.75 11.78
CA GLY A 368 -14.78 0.55 12.16
C GLY A 368 -16.07 0.79 12.95
N LEU A 369 -16.51 2.03 13.15
CA LEU A 369 -17.85 2.29 13.67
C LEU A 369 -18.87 1.85 12.61
N SER A 370 -19.82 1.00 12.99
CA SER A 370 -20.78 0.48 12.01
C SER A 370 -21.68 1.58 11.47
N LEU A 371 -22.14 1.43 10.22
CA LEU A 371 -23.14 2.35 9.65
C LEU A 371 -24.40 2.39 10.52
N GLU A 372 -24.78 1.24 11.12
CA GLU A 372 -25.89 1.10 12.07
C GLU A 372 -25.75 2.01 13.28
N ASP A 373 -24.58 2.03 13.92
CA ASP A 373 -24.33 2.87 15.07
C ASP A 373 -24.38 4.36 14.70
N ILE A 374 -23.87 4.71 13.53
CA ILE A 374 -23.93 6.08 13.01
C ILE A 374 -25.39 6.50 12.77
N ALA A 375 -26.18 5.68 12.07
CA ALA A 375 -27.59 5.96 11.83
C ALA A 375 -28.40 6.05 13.13
N ASN A 376 -28.09 5.19 14.11
CA ASN A 376 -28.69 5.27 15.45
C ASN A 376 -28.38 6.60 16.11
N GLN A 377 -27.11 7.04 16.10
CA GLN A 377 -26.71 8.33 16.65
C GLN A 377 -27.39 9.50 15.92
N PHE A 378 -27.59 9.41 14.60
CA PHE A 378 -28.33 10.43 13.84
C PHE A 378 -29.76 10.54 14.33
N THR A 379 -30.48 9.42 14.45
CA THR A 379 -31.90 9.41 14.89
C THR A 379 -32.10 9.82 16.36
N GLN A 380 -31.04 9.74 17.17
CA GLN A 380 -31.04 10.15 18.58
C GLN A 380 -30.44 11.55 18.80
N SER A 381 -29.97 12.20 17.74
CA SER A 381 -29.30 13.49 17.84
C SER A 381 -30.25 14.62 18.26
N GLY A 382 -29.67 15.66 18.86
CA GLY A 382 -30.39 16.90 19.14
C GLY A 382 -30.94 17.54 17.87
N GLU A 383 -30.24 17.42 16.74
CA GLU A 383 -30.73 17.90 15.43
C GLU A 383 -31.99 17.16 14.98
N PHE A 384 -32.01 15.83 15.09
CA PHE A 384 -33.19 15.04 14.70
C PHE A 384 -34.40 15.41 15.56
N THR A 385 -34.18 15.51 16.87
CA THR A 385 -35.23 15.89 17.82
C THR A 385 -35.69 17.32 17.61
N ALA A 386 -34.80 18.26 17.29
CA ALA A 386 -35.16 19.65 16.98
C ALA A 386 -35.98 19.75 15.68
N ARG A 387 -35.71 18.89 14.71
CA ARG A 387 -36.39 18.90 13.41
C ARG A 387 -37.76 18.25 13.44
N TYR A 388 -37.92 17.13 14.14
CA TYR A 388 -39.15 16.32 14.09
C TYR A 388 -39.86 16.14 15.44
N GLY A 389 -39.26 16.60 16.53
CA GLY A 389 -39.76 16.36 17.88
C GLY A 389 -39.59 14.92 18.35
N THR A 390 -40.29 14.57 19.43
CA THR A 390 -40.34 13.20 19.95
C THR A 390 -41.38 12.40 19.17
N LEU A 391 -40.91 11.43 18.37
CA LEU A 391 -41.78 10.57 17.57
C LEU A 391 -42.01 9.23 18.27
N ASN A 392 -43.22 8.68 18.18
CA ASN A 392 -43.44 7.25 18.44
C ASN A 392 -42.99 6.41 17.23
N ASN A 393 -43.06 5.08 17.34
CA ASN A 393 -42.61 4.19 16.26
C ASN A 393 -43.47 4.30 14.99
N SER A 394 -44.79 4.50 15.11
CA SER A 394 -45.69 4.70 13.97
C SER A 394 -45.30 5.94 13.18
N ASP A 395 -45.11 7.06 13.87
CA ASP A 395 -44.79 8.35 13.24
C ASP A 395 -43.39 8.31 12.63
N PHE A 396 -42.43 7.64 13.28
CA PHE A 396 -41.10 7.45 12.75
C PHE A 396 -41.11 6.65 11.43
N VAL A 397 -41.91 5.59 11.33
CA VAL A 397 -42.02 4.80 10.09
C VAL A 397 -42.48 5.67 8.93
N ASN A 398 -43.58 6.41 9.12
CA ASN A 398 -44.11 7.27 8.06
C ASN A 398 -43.13 8.39 7.68
N LEU A 399 -42.45 8.98 8.68
CA LEU A 399 -41.43 10.00 8.42
C LEU A 399 -40.29 9.48 7.55
N MET A 400 -39.73 8.30 7.85
CA MET A 400 -38.62 7.76 7.07
C MET A 400 -39.02 7.46 5.63
N TYR A 401 -40.23 6.96 5.41
CA TYR A 401 -40.76 6.77 4.06
C TYR A 401 -40.94 8.11 3.32
N GLN A 402 -41.47 9.12 3.99
CA GLN A 402 -41.61 10.45 3.40
C GLN A 402 -40.24 11.05 3.05
N ASN A 403 -39.25 10.94 3.93
CA ASN A 403 -37.94 11.54 3.69
C ASN A 403 -37.17 10.86 2.55
N ILE A 404 -37.23 9.53 2.46
CA ILE A 404 -36.40 8.74 1.54
C ILE A 404 -37.10 8.53 0.20
N PHE A 405 -38.42 8.31 0.22
CA PHE A 405 -39.19 7.91 -0.97
C PHE A 405 -40.19 8.97 -1.43
N ASP A 406 -40.37 10.05 -0.68
CA ASP A 406 -41.36 11.10 -0.94
C ASP A 406 -42.80 10.55 -1.05
N ARG A 407 -43.11 9.55 -0.22
CA ARG A 407 -44.41 8.90 -0.15
C ARG A 407 -44.64 8.30 1.22
N ASN A 408 -45.90 8.03 1.56
CA ASN A 408 -46.23 7.20 2.71
C ASN A 408 -45.81 5.74 2.49
N ALA A 409 -45.58 5.03 3.59
CA ALA A 409 -45.43 3.59 3.58
C ALA A 409 -46.72 2.92 3.07
N ASP A 410 -46.57 1.90 2.21
CA ASP A 410 -47.69 1.00 1.93
C ASP A 410 -48.04 0.18 3.18
N SER A 411 -49.22 -0.44 3.19
CA SER A 411 -49.71 -1.16 4.36
C SER A 411 -48.79 -2.30 4.81
N GLY A 412 -48.12 -2.97 3.87
CA GLY A 412 -47.18 -4.04 4.14
C GLY A 412 -45.88 -3.54 4.75
N GLY A 413 -45.25 -2.54 4.11
CA GLY A 413 -44.03 -1.90 4.60
C GLY A 413 -44.21 -1.24 5.95
N TYR A 414 -45.33 -0.53 6.16
CA TYR A 414 -45.67 0.08 7.44
C TYR A 414 -45.76 -0.98 8.55
N THR A 415 -46.54 -2.03 8.33
CA THR A 415 -46.75 -3.11 9.31
C THR A 415 -45.45 -3.84 9.63
N TYR A 416 -44.64 -4.12 8.60
CA TYR A 416 -43.34 -4.78 8.76
C TYR A 416 -42.42 -3.97 9.68
N TRP A 417 -42.21 -2.69 9.39
CA TRP A 417 -41.30 -1.85 10.16
C TRP A 417 -41.81 -1.53 11.55
N LEU A 418 -43.11 -1.23 11.69
CA LEU A 418 -43.71 -0.96 12.99
C LEU A 418 -43.54 -2.15 13.94
N ASN A 419 -43.80 -3.38 13.46
CA ASN A 419 -43.61 -4.58 14.25
C ASN A 419 -42.15 -4.77 14.66
N ARG A 420 -41.18 -4.54 13.76
CA ARG A 420 -39.76 -4.68 14.09
C ARG A 420 -39.30 -3.67 15.13
N LEU A 421 -39.69 -2.40 15.00
CA LEU A 421 -39.37 -1.35 15.97
C LEU A 421 -40.00 -1.63 17.34
N ASN A 422 -41.25 -2.11 17.37
CA ASN A 422 -41.92 -2.49 18.62
C ASN A 422 -41.26 -3.70 19.30
N ASN A 423 -40.60 -4.57 18.52
CA ASN A 423 -39.82 -5.71 19.03
C ASN A 423 -38.33 -5.37 19.29
N GLY A 424 -37.98 -4.09 19.37
CA GLY A 424 -36.64 -3.65 19.79
C GLY A 424 -35.61 -3.50 18.68
N THR A 425 -36.01 -3.59 17.40
CA THR A 425 -35.12 -3.16 16.30
C THR A 425 -34.82 -1.67 16.44
N SER A 426 -33.56 -1.28 16.26
CA SER A 426 -33.14 0.11 16.40
C SER A 426 -33.65 0.97 15.24
N ARG A 427 -33.84 2.28 15.48
CA ARG A 427 -34.27 3.23 14.44
C ARG A 427 -33.21 3.40 13.35
N GLY A 428 -31.93 3.27 13.70
CA GLY A 428 -30.81 3.25 12.76
C GLY A 428 -30.87 2.07 11.80
N VAL A 429 -31.21 0.86 12.25
CA VAL A 429 -31.41 -0.30 11.35
C VAL A 429 -32.46 0.00 10.30
N MET A 430 -33.60 0.57 10.69
CA MET A 430 -34.64 0.93 9.73
C MET A 430 -34.15 2.00 8.74
N LEU A 431 -33.53 3.07 9.24
CA LEU A 431 -33.01 4.15 8.41
C LEU A 431 -32.06 3.61 7.34
N ILE A 432 -31.09 2.78 7.70
CA ILE A 432 -30.14 2.17 6.75
C ILE A 432 -30.83 1.22 5.79
N SER A 433 -31.72 0.38 6.30
CA SER A 433 -32.42 -0.60 5.46
C SER A 433 -33.21 0.08 4.34
N LEU A 434 -33.75 1.27 4.61
CA LEU A 434 -34.44 2.08 3.60
C LEU A 434 -33.46 2.88 2.73
N SER A 435 -32.48 3.57 3.32
CA SER A 435 -31.55 4.45 2.58
C SER A 435 -30.60 3.67 1.66
N GLU A 436 -30.14 2.50 2.11
CA GLU A 436 -29.22 1.64 1.36
C GLU A 436 -29.94 0.60 0.50
N SER A 437 -31.28 0.59 0.50
CA SER A 437 -32.06 -0.18 -0.48
C SER A 437 -31.77 0.29 -1.91
N ALA A 438 -32.02 -0.56 -2.90
CA ALA A 438 -31.86 -0.19 -4.31
C ALA A 438 -32.68 1.06 -4.68
N GLU A 439 -33.93 1.17 -4.19
CA GLU A 439 -34.76 2.36 -4.42
C GLU A 439 -34.19 3.59 -3.70
N GLY A 440 -33.77 3.46 -2.44
CA GLY A 440 -33.20 4.57 -1.66
C GLY A 440 -31.93 5.13 -2.30
N LYS A 441 -30.99 4.25 -2.67
CA LYS A 441 -29.77 4.62 -3.40
C LYS A 441 -30.11 5.33 -4.70
N SER A 442 -31.02 4.76 -5.50
CA SER A 442 -31.40 5.34 -6.80
C SER A 442 -32.02 6.74 -6.68
N ARG A 443 -32.92 6.96 -5.70
CA ARG A 443 -33.57 8.26 -5.50
C ARG A 443 -32.60 9.36 -5.08
N MET A 444 -31.58 9.01 -4.30
CA MET A 444 -30.64 9.97 -3.75
C MET A 444 -29.33 10.09 -4.56
N ALA A 445 -29.06 9.18 -5.49
CA ALA A 445 -27.80 9.06 -6.23
C ALA A 445 -27.24 10.42 -6.68
N ARG A 446 -27.99 11.19 -7.48
CA ARG A 446 -27.51 12.48 -8.02
C ARG A 446 -27.20 13.50 -6.93
N LYS A 447 -28.03 13.60 -5.89
CA LYS A 447 -27.79 14.55 -4.79
C LYS A 447 -26.56 14.14 -3.99
N VAL A 448 -26.38 12.85 -3.76
CA VAL A 448 -25.22 12.29 -3.07
C VAL A 448 -23.96 12.55 -3.87
N GLU A 449 -23.92 12.13 -5.13
CA GLU A 449 -22.78 12.30 -6.04
C GLU A 449 -22.35 13.77 -6.14
N VAL A 450 -23.28 14.66 -6.48
CA VAL A 450 -22.99 16.11 -6.56
C VAL A 450 -22.49 16.64 -5.22
N SER A 451 -23.14 16.28 -4.10
CA SER A 451 -22.67 16.75 -2.79
C SER A 451 -21.26 16.25 -2.45
N LEU A 452 -20.90 15.04 -2.89
CA LEU A 452 -19.58 14.48 -2.67
C LEU A 452 -18.52 15.09 -3.59
N TYR A 453 -18.86 15.45 -4.83
CA TYR A 453 -17.89 16.13 -5.72
C TYR A 453 -17.45 17.47 -5.13
N TYR A 454 -18.38 18.29 -4.64
CA TYR A 454 -18.02 19.53 -3.97
C TYR A 454 -17.31 19.29 -2.63
N HIS A 455 -17.73 18.27 -1.88
CA HIS A 455 -17.09 17.92 -0.61
C HIS A 455 -15.62 17.51 -0.78
N TYR A 456 -15.32 16.65 -1.75
CA TYR A 456 -13.98 16.09 -1.92
C TYR A 456 -13.08 16.87 -2.88
N LEU A 457 -13.64 17.53 -3.90
CA LEU A 457 -12.84 18.29 -4.86
C LEU A 457 -12.70 19.76 -4.46
N LEU A 458 -13.60 20.31 -3.64
CA LEU A 458 -13.55 21.73 -3.23
C LEU A 458 -13.50 21.91 -1.70
N GLU A 459 -13.40 20.83 -0.94
CA GLU A 459 -13.28 20.84 0.52
C GLU A 459 -14.37 21.64 1.25
N ARG A 460 -15.58 21.68 0.68
CA ARG A 460 -16.68 22.46 1.24
C ARG A 460 -18.04 21.86 0.99
N LYS A 461 -19.00 22.38 1.74
CA LYS A 461 -20.41 22.08 1.50
C LYS A 461 -20.87 22.66 0.16
N VAL A 462 -21.56 21.85 -0.63
CA VAL A 462 -22.31 22.30 -1.82
C VAL A 462 -23.42 23.27 -1.44
N THR A 463 -23.54 24.39 -2.16
CA THR A 463 -24.67 25.32 -1.98
C THR A 463 -25.96 24.75 -2.58
N ASN A 464 -27.11 25.30 -2.20
CA ASN A 464 -28.40 24.83 -2.75
C ASN A 464 -28.50 25.04 -4.27
N GLN A 465 -27.90 26.11 -4.79
CA GLN A 465 -27.90 26.41 -6.22
C GLN A 465 -27.01 25.40 -6.97
N GLU A 466 -25.77 25.22 -6.53
CA GLU A 466 -24.85 24.23 -7.10
C GLU A 466 -25.41 22.80 -7.05
N LEU A 467 -26.09 22.44 -5.97
CA LEU A 467 -26.75 21.14 -5.87
C LEU A 467 -27.85 20.99 -6.91
N THR A 468 -28.62 22.05 -7.16
CA THR A 468 -29.68 22.07 -8.17
C THR A 468 -29.09 21.96 -9.58
N ASP A 469 -28.07 22.76 -9.88
CA ASP A 469 -27.43 22.82 -11.18
C ASP A 469 -26.67 21.52 -11.49
N GLY A 470 -25.93 20.99 -10.52
CA GLY A 470 -25.24 19.71 -10.64
C GLY A 470 -26.21 18.55 -10.85
N VAL A 471 -27.32 18.50 -10.11
CA VAL A 471 -28.35 17.46 -10.32
C VAL A 471 -28.93 17.57 -11.75
N ASN A 472 -29.18 18.78 -12.25
CA ASN A 472 -29.63 19.00 -13.62
C ASN A 472 -28.58 18.57 -14.66
N ALA A 473 -27.29 18.81 -14.42
CA ALA A 473 -26.21 18.33 -15.28
C ALA A 473 -26.21 16.79 -15.36
N LEU A 474 -26.34 16.09 -14.23
CA LEU A 474 -26.43 14.63 -14.21
C LEU A 474 -27.70 14.10 -14.91
N TRP A 475 -28.82 14.82 -14.84
CA TRP A 475 -30.02 14.47 -15.61
C TRP A 475 -29.83 14.56 -17.13
N ASN A 476 -29.00 15.50 -17.58
CA ASN A 476 -28.71 15.74 -19.00
C ASN A 476 -27.46 14.98 -19.51
N ASN A 477 -26.93 14.02 -18.73
CA ASN A 477 -25.70 13.28 -19.04
C ASN A 477 -24.46 14.18 -19.21
N GLN A 478 -24.35 15.24 -18.41
CA GLN A 478 -23.26 16.23 -18.44
C GLN A 478 -22.34 16.11 -17.21
N LEU A 479 -22.15 14.89 -16.69
CA LEU A 479 -21.29 14.64 -15.54
C LEU A 479 -19.83 15.04 -15.81
N ASN A 480 -19.32 14.70 -16.98
CA ASN A 480 -17.98 15.10 -17.44
C ASN A 480 -17.82 16.63 -17.44
N VAL A 481 -18.82 17.38 -17.93
CA VAL A 481 -18.79 18.85 -17.95
C VAL A 481 -18.77 19.39 -16.52
N LEU A 482 -19.66 18.91 -15.64
CA LEU A 482 -19.69 19.33 -14.24
C LEU A 482 -18.34 19.10 -13.54
N LEU A 483 -17.77 17.91 -13.69
CA LEU A 483 -16.48 17.59 -13.08
C LEU A 483 -15.35 18.44 -13.67
N ASN A 484 -15.34 18.65 -14.98
CA ASN A 484 -14.35 19.50 -15.63
C ASN A 484 -14.44 20.95 -15.12
N ASP A 485 -15.65 21.49 -15.01
CA ASP A 485 -15.88 22.85 -14.50
C ASP A 485 -15.37 22.98 -13.05
N ILE A 486 -15.60 21.97 -12.21
CA ILE A 486 -15.09 21.93 -10.83
C ILE A 486 -13.56 21.90 -10.83
N VAL A 487 -12.92 20.93 -11.48
CA VAL A 487 -11.46 20.71 -11.39
C VAL A 487 -10.61 21.72 -12.17
N THR A 488 -11.24 22.56 -13.00
CA THR A 488 -10.58 23.67 -13.70
C THR A 488 -10.93 25.03 -13.09
N SER A 489 -11.76 25.06 -12.04
CA SER A 489 -12.12 26.28 -11.35
C SER A 489 -10.94 26.88 -10.58
N SER A 490 -10.95 28.20 -10.42
CA SER A 490 -9.98 28.87 -9.54
C SER A 490 -10.07 28.39 -8.09
N GLU A 491 -11.26 27.97 -7.66
CA GLU A 491 -11.49 27.46 -6.31
C GLU A 491 -10.80 26.11 -6.07
N TYR A 492 -10.86 25.20 -7.04
CA TYR A 492 -10.07 23.96 -6.99
C TYR A 492 -8.57 24.27 -6.94
N GLY A 493 -8.13 25.25 -7.74
CA GLY A 493 -6.75 25.68 -7.77
C GLY A 493 -6.24 26.30 -6.47
N THR A 494 -7.09 26.91 -5.64
CA THR A 494 -6.66 27.49 -4.35
C THR A 494 -6.37 26.47 -3.25
N ARG A 495 -6.59 25.17 -3.51
CA ARG A 495 -6.22 24.07 -2.60
C ARG A 495 -4.72 23.75 -2.65
N PHE A 496 -4.03 24.23 -3.68
CA PHE A 496 -2.63 23.94 -4.03
C PHE A 496 -1.93 25.28 -4.32
#